data_AF-A0A9W4X6L9-F1
#
_entry.id   AF-A0A9W4X6L9-F1
#
_cell.length_a   1.000
_cell.length_b   1.000
_cell.length_c   1.000
_cell.angle_alpha   90.00
_cell.angle_beta   90.00
_cell.angle_gamma   90.00
#
_symmetry.space_group_name_H-M   'P 1'
#
loop_
_entity.id
_entity.type
_entity.pdbx_description
1 polymer ?
#
loop_
_entity_poly.entity_id
_entity_poly.type
_entity_poly.pdbx_seq_one_letter_code
_entity_poly.pdbx_strand_id
1 'polypeptide(L)' 'MALIAPVVASFKWTIEAARELIRLRRENHDYFEGFTTSPSQCRRKWYSLKYVYKILK' A
#
# COMPACT_ATOMS: atom_id res chain seq x y z
N MET A 1 33.05 16.01 -7.58
CA MET A 1 32.22 15.50 -6.46
C MET A 1 30.84 15.19 -7.02
N ALA A 2 30.50 13.92 -7.21
CA ALA A 2 29.19 13.52 -7.74
C ALA A 2 28.20 13.39 -6.57
N LEU A 3 27.15 14.22 -6.57
CA LEU A 3 26.01 14.11 -5.67
C LEU A 3 25.25 12.83 -6.03
N ILE A 4 25.43 11.77 -5.25
CA ILE A 4 24.62 10.56 -5.36
C ILE A 4 23.23 10.94 -4.89
N ALA A 5 22.29 11.11 -5.83
CA ALA A 5 20.89 11.29 -5.50
C ALA A 5 20.42 10.09 -4.65
N PRO A 6 19.71 10.31 -3.53
CA PRO A 6 19.19 9.20 -2.75
C PRO A 6 18.24 8.42 -3.64
N VAL A 7 18.63 7.20 -4.01
CA VAL A 7 17.74 6.23 -4.65
C VAL A 7 16.57 6.07 -3.70
N VAL A 8 15.44 6.67 -4.06
CA VAL A 8 14.19 6.52 -3.31
C VAL A 8 13.90 5.03 -3.29
N ALA A 9 14.14 4.40 -2.15
CA ALA A 9 13.94 2.96 -2.00
C ALA A 9 12.49 2.65 -2.39
N SER A 10 12.32 1.83 -3.44
CA SER A 10 11.01 1.41 -3.91
C SER A 10 10.30 0.70 -2.76
N PHE A 11 9.24 1.30 -2.24
CA PHE A 11 8.45 0.71 -1.17
C PHE A 11 7.88 -0.63 -1.64
N LYS A 12 8.37 -1.72 -1.05
CA LYS A 12 7.92 -3.07 -1.36
C LYS A 12 6.81 -3.47 -0.40
N TRP A 13 5.65 -3.79 -0.95
CA TRP A 13 4.53 -4.32 -0.17
C TRP A 13 4.88 -5.67 0.45
N THR A 14 5.01 -5.72 1.77
CA THR A 14 5.09 -6.96 2.54
C THR A 14 3.69 -7.53 2.79
N ILE A 15 3.61 -8.80 3.19
CA ILE A 15 2.34 -9.44 3.56
C ILE A 15 1.71 -8.71 4.75
N GLU A 16 2.50 -8.33 5.76
CA GLU A 16 1.98 -7.61 6.93
C GLU A 16 1.45 -6.22 6.57
N ALA A 17 2.18 -5.46 5.74
CA ALA A 17 1.70 -4.17 5.25
C ALA A 17 0.37 -4.31 4.48
N ALA A 18 0.23 -5.36 3.66
CA ALA A 18 -1.03 -5.63 2.97
C ALA A 18 -2.17 -6.02 3.91
N ARG A 19 -1.90 -6.78 4.98
CA ARG A 19 -2.90 -7.13 6.00
C ARG A 19 -3.36 -5.90 6.78
N GLU A 20 -2.42 -5.05 7.18
CA GLU A 20 -2.71 -3.82 7.90
C GLU A 20 -3.50 -2.84 7.03
N LEU A 21 -3.18 -2.73 5.73
CA LEU A 21 -4.01 -2.01 4.76
C LEU A 21 -5.45 -2.55 4.70
N ILE A 22 -5.64 -3.86 4.67
CA ILE A 22 -6.97 -4.48 4.67
C ILE A 22 -7.71 -4.18 5.98
N ARG A 23 -7.01 -4.22 7.12
CA ARG A 23 -7.57 -3.91 8.45
C ARG A 23 -8.04 -2.46 8.51
N LEU A 24 -7.17 -1.50 8.17
CA LEU A 24 -7.51 -0.08 8.12
C LEU A 24 -8.66 0.19 7.15
N ARG A 25 -8.70 -0.50 6.01
CA ARG A 25 -9.82 -0.38 5.06
C ARG A 25 -11.15 -0.86 5.65
N ARG A 26 -11.14 -1.85 6.55
CA ARG A 26 -12.35 -2.30 7.26
C ARG A 26 -12.78 -1.36 8.36
N GLU A 27 -11.82 -0.77 9.08
CA GLU A 27 -12.10 0.07 10.26
C GLU A 27 -12.41 1.53 9.85
N ASN A 28 -11.65 2.09 8.90
CA ASN A 28 -11.67 3.52 8.56
C ASN A 28 -12.02 3.80 7.09
N HIS A 29 -12.44 2.79 6.33
CA HIS A 29 -12.74 2.90 4.89
C HIS A 29 -11.60 3.56 4.08
N ASP A 30 -11.70 4.84 3.78
CA ASP A 30 -10.80 5.55 2.86
C ASP A 30 -9.75 6.41 3.58
N TYR A 31 -9.80 6.41 4.92
CA TYR A 31 -8.84 7.15 5.73
C TYR A 31 -7.60 6.29 5.99
N PHE A 32 -6.58 6.49 5.15
CA PHE A 32 -5.27 5.81 5.27
C PHE A 32 -4.26 6.64 6.08
N GLU A 33 -4.70 7.61 6.88
CA GLU A 33 -3.79 8.33 7.77
C GLU A 33 -3.22 7.38 8.83
N GLY A 34 -1.91 7.41 9.00
CA GLY A 34 -1.17 6.50 9.88
C GLY A 34 -0.48 5.34 9.16
N PHE A 35 -0.74 5.12 7.88
CA PHE A 35 0.01 4.13 7.11
C PHE A 35 1.33 4.75 6.61
N THR A 36 2.45 4.04 6.74
CA THR A 36 3.81 4.51 6.36
C THR A 36 3.93 4.89 4.87
N THR A 37 2.95 4.52 4.06
CA THR A 37 2.91 4.69 2.60
C THR A 37 1.85 5.73 2.22
N SER A 38 2.11 6.51 1.16
CA SER A 38 1.16 7.52 0.69
C SER A 38 -0.26 6.94 0.43
N PRO A 39 -1.33 7.71 0.69
CA PRO A 39 -2.70 7.26 0.47
C PRO A 39 -3.01 6.80 -0.97
N SER A 40 -2.30 7.34 -1.96
CA SER A 40 -2.45 6.94 -3.37
C SER A 40 -1.89 5.53 -3.64
N GLN A 41 -0.77 5.18 -3.01
CA GLN A 41 -0.18 3.84 -3.08
C GLN A 41 -1.05 2.80 -2.35
N CYS A 42 -1.61 3.16 -1.19
CA CYS A 42 -2.59 2.34 -0.46
C CYS A 42 -3.82 2.03 -1.33
N ARG A 43 -4.40 3.06 -1.97
CA ARG A 43 -5.53 2.88 -2.90
C ARG A 43 -5.18 1.95 -4.06
N ARG A 44 -4.04 2.18 -4.73
CA ARG A 44 -3.59 1.33 -5.84
C ARG A 44 -3.44 -0.13 -5.42
N LYS A 45 -2.83 -0.36 -4.24
CA LYS A 45 -2.67 -1.72 -3.71
C LYS A 45 -3.99 -2.37 -3.38
N TRP A 46 -4.92 -1.64 -2.75
CA TRP A 46 -6.26 -2.13 -2.44
C TRP A 46 -7.02 -2.58 -3.69
N TYR A 47 -7.03 -1.79 -4.75
CA TYR A 47 -7.69 -2.18 -6.00
C TYR A 47 -7.07 -3.43 -6.64
N SER A 48 -5.75 -3.55 -6.61
CA SER A 48 -5.05 -4.76 -7.06
C SER A 48 -5.47 -6.00 -6.25
N LEU A 49 -5.51 -5.90 -4.92
CA LEU A 49 -5.96 -6.99 -4.04
C LEU A 49 -7.43 -7.36 -4.28
N LYS A 50 -8.30 -6.36 -4.43
CA LYS A 50 -9.73 -6.55 -4.73
C LYS A 50 -9.94 -7.25 -6.07
N TYR A 51 -9.15 -6.89 -7.07
CA TYR A 51 -9.21 -7.52 -8.39
C TYR A 51 -8.79 -8.99 -8.35
N VAL A 52 -7.66 -9.30 -7.70
CA VAL A 52 -7.19 -10.68 -7.52
C VAL A 52 -8.22 -11.51 -6.76
N TYR A 53 -8.79 -10.97 -5.67
CA TYR A 53 -9.84 -11.66 -4.92
C TYR A 53 -11.08 -11.99 -5.78
N LYS A 54 -11.49 -11.08 -6.69
CA LYS A 54 -12.60 -11.32 -7.61
C LYS A 54 -12.31 -12.41 -8.64
N ILE A 55 -11.07 -12.60 -9.05
CA ILE A 55 -10.67 -13.64 -10.01
C ILE A 55 -10.59 -15.01 -9.33
N LEU A 56 -10.15 -15.04 -8.07
CA LEU A 56 -9.99 -16.28 -7.30
C LEU A 56 -11.30 -16.82 -6.71
N LYS A 57 -12.43 -16.19 -7.01
CA LYS A 57 -13.76 -16.51 -6.49
C LYS A 57 -14.68 -16.92 -7.62
#